data_AF-A0A0C9VVE0-F1
#
_entry.id   AF-A0A0C9VVE0-F1
#
_cell.length_a   1.000
_cell.length_b   1.000
_cell.length_c   1.000
_cell.angle_alpha   90.00
_cell.angle_beta   90.00
_cell.angle_gamma   90.00
#
_symmetry.space_group_name_H-M   'P 1'
#
loop_
_entity.id
_entity.type
_entity.pdbx_description
1 polymer ?
#
loop_
_entity_poly.entity_id
_entity_poly.type
_entity_poly.pdbx_seq_one_letter_code
_entity_poly.pdbx_strand_id
1 'polypeptide(L)'
;MYISIYNNISTYVTYKEKSIKNLEKFNKHQRKFTFIAGWLLSKKKITEVEYKKYFWKGLLKSTRSKLESRVLQVDQNSDCSTPYSMEKIIVTAKHVFDTSKFYDDNSSESNSDSESSDGSDSESGS
;
A
#
# COMPACT_ATOMS: atom_id res chain seq x y z
N MET A 1 13.64 13.46 -22.43
CA MET A 1 12.75 12.27 -22.42
C MET A 1 12.97 11.30 -21.24
N TYR A 2 13.69 11.68 -20.17
CA TYR A 2 13.83 10.87 -18.93
C TYR A 2 12.84 11.26 -17.82
N ILE A 3 12.40 12.53 -17.83
CA ILE A 3 11.51 13.12 -16.82
C ILE A 3 10.09 12.52 -16.86
N SER A 4 9.60 12.13 -18.04
CA SER A 4 8.24 11.59 -18.22
C SER A 4 8.01 10.19 -17.63
N ILE A 5 9.07 9.41 -17.40
CA ILE A 5 8.96 8.04 -16.88
C ILE A 5 9.05 8.01 -15.35
N TYR A 6 9.94 8.81 -14.76
CA TYR A 6 9.97 9.04 -13.31
C TYR A 6 8.65 9.64 -12.81
N ASN A 7 8.04 10.53 -13.61
CA ASN A 7 6.70 11.03 -13.33
C ASN A 7 5.65 9.90 -13.30
N ASN A 8 5.73 8.86 -14.14
CA ASN A 8 4.72 7.80 -14.14
C ASN A 8 4.73 6.92 -12.89
N ILE A 9 5.91 6.48 -12.41
CA ILE A 9 5.97 5.67 -11.17
C ILE A 9 5.67 6.52 -9.94
N SER A 10 6.14 7.77 -9.90
CA SER A 10 5.82 8.71 -8.82
C SER A 10 4.32 9.01 -8.79
N THR A 11 3.69 9.23 -9.96
CA THR A 11 2.24 9.46 -10.09
C THR A 11 1.43 8.22 -9.71
N TYR A 12 1.91 7.02 -10.05
CA TYR A 12 1.26 5.77 -9.61
C TYR A 12 1.40 5.54 -8.11
N VAL A 13 2.56 5.86 -7.53
CA VAL A 13 2.80 5.77 -6.08
C VAL A 13 2.03 6.85 -5.30
N THR A 14 1.81 8.02 -5.89
CA THR A 14 0.93 9.05 -5.30
C THR A 14 -0.55 8.72 -5.49
N TYR A 15 -0.92 7.98 -6.55
CA TYR A 15 -2.26 7.38 -6.70
C TYR A 15 -2.41 6.16 -5.78
N LYS A 16 -2.45 6.45 -4.47
CA LYS A 16 -2.75 5.46 -3.44
C LYS A 16 -4.16 4.93 -3.67
N GLU A 17 -4.29 3.63 -3.86
CA GLU A 17 -5.59 2.98 -3.95
C GLU A 17 -6.36 3.28 -2.66
N LYS A 18 -7.58 3.86 -2.77
CA LYS A 18 -8.27 4.53 -1.64
C LYS A 18 -8.42 3.68 -0.38
N SER A 19 -8.47 2.35 -0.50
CA SER A 19 -8.49 1.43 0.65
C SER A 19 -8.20 -0.01 0.23
N ILE A 20 -7.10 -0.59 0.71
CA ILE A 20 -6.83 -2.04 0.60
C ILE A 20 -7.43 -2.71 1.85
N LYS A 21 -8.69 -3.16 1.73
CA LYS A 21 -9.45 -3.78 2.81
C LYS A 21 -9.35 -5.31 2.84
N ASN A 22 -8.99 -5.93 1.72
CA ASN A 22 -8.99 -7.37 1.56
C ASN A 22 -7.83 -7.82 0.64
N LEU A 23 -7.61 -9.14 0.62
CA LEU A 23 -6.52 -9.75 -0.14
C LEU A 23 -6.68 -9.55 -1.65
N GLU A 24 -7.91 -9.51 -2.16
CA GLU A 24 -8.18 -9.29 -3.59
C GLU A 24 -7.69 -7.91 -4.05
N LYS A 25 -8.00 -6.85 -3.29
CA LYS A 25 -7.49 -5.49 -3.57
C LYS A 25 -5.98 -5.43 -3.45
N PHE A 26 -5.40 -6.11 -2.47
CA PHE A 26 -3.94 -6.19 -2.34
C PHE A 26 -3.30 -6.85 -3.57
N ASN A 27 -3.86 -7.98 -4.03
CA ASN A 27 -3.37 -8.68 -5.23
C ASN A 27 -3.54 -7.84 -6.49
N LYS A 28 -4.63 -7.08 -6.61
CA LYS A 28 -4.85 -6.14 -7.71
C LYS A 28 -3.78 -5.03 -7.71
N HIS A 29 -3.50 -4.45 -6.55
CA HIS A 29 -2.41 -3.48 -6.37
C HIS A 29 -1.06 -4.08 -6.79
N GLN A 30 -0.73 -5.27 -6.27
CA GLN A 30 0.50 -5.99 -6.57
C GLN A 30 0.68 -6.22 -8.07
N ARG A 31 -0.35 -6.73 -8.76
CA ARG A 31 -0.31 -7.00 -10.20
C ARG A 31 -0.07 -5.73 -11.01
N LYS A 32 -0.82 -4.66 -10.72
CA LYS A 32 -0.67 -3.37 -11.41
C LYS A 32 0.72 -2.76 -11.18
N PHE A 33 1.20 -2.77 -9.93
CA PHE A 33 2.54 -2.31 -9.61
C PHE A 33 3.60 -3.13 -10.35
N THR A 34 3.50 -4.46 -10.32
CA THR A 34 4.45 -5.37 -10.98
C THR A 34 4.48 -5.14 -12.48
N PHE A 35 3.35 -4.85 -13.11
CA PHE A 35 3.30 -4.52 -14.54
C PHE A 35 4.12 -3.27 -14.88
N ILE A 36 3.90 -2.18 -14.14
CA ILE A 36 4.57 -0.89 -14.39
C ILE A 36 6.03 -0.94 -13.95
N ALA A 37 6.26 -1.25 -12.67
CA ALA A 37 7.59 -1.25 -12.08
C ALA A 37 8.45 -2.41 -12.59
N GLY A 38 7.85 -3.56 -12.93
CA GLY A 38 8.58 -4.68 -13.53
C GLY A 38 9.08 -4.33 -14.93
N TRP A 39 8.28 -3.65 -15.74
CA TRP A 39 8.75 -3.13 -17.03
C TRP A 39 9.92 -2.13 -16.86
N LEU A 40 9.85 -1.26 -15.85
CA LEU A 40 10.92 -0.31 -15.54
C LEU A 40 12.20 -0.99 -15.06
N LEU A 41 12.06 -2.01 -14.21
CA LEU A 41 13.18 -2.82 -13.71
C LEU A 41 13.87 -3.57 -14.86
N SER A 42 13.10 -4.21 -15.74
CA SER A 42 13.62 -4.90 -16.93
C SER A 42 14.34 -3.97 -17.90
N LYS A 43 13.95 -2.69 -17.95
CA LYS A 43 14.65 -1.64 -18.73
C LYS A 43 15.78 -0.96 -17.97
N LYS A 44 16.13 -1.45 -16.76
CA LYS A 44 17.15 -0.88 -15.86
C LYS A 44 16.93 0.62 -15.56
N LYS A 45 15.67 1.06 -15.61
CA LYS A 45 15.28 2.45 -15.30
C LYS A 45 15.13 2.71 -13.80
N ILE A 46 14.91 1.63 -13.05
CA ILE A 46 14.93 1.61 -11.58
C ILE A 46 15.78 0.43 -11.13
N THR A 47 16.39 0.56 -9.96
CA THR A 47 17.10 -0.51 -9.27
C THR A 47 16.14 -1.42 -8.53
N GLU A 48 16.61 -2.59 -8.10
CA GLU A 48 15.82 -3.51 -7.28
C GLU A 48 15.45 -2.90 -5.92
N VAL A 49 16.35 -2.09 -5.35
CA VAL A 49 16.09 -1.36 -4.10
C VAL A 49 14.97 -0.34 -4.28
N GLU A 50 14.99 0.42 -5.39
CA GLU A 50 13.92 1.35 -5.73
C GLU A 50 12.61 0.64 -6.00
N TYR A 51 12.64 -0.51 -6.70
CA TYR A 51 11.45 -1.33 -6.91
C TYR A 51 10.78 -1.72 -5.59
N LYS A 52 11.54 -2.24 -4.61
CA LYS A 52 11.04 -2.59 -3.27
C LYS A 52 10.52 -1.35 -2.53
N LYS A 53 11.26 -0.24 -2.58
CA LYS A 53 10.90 1.02 -1.94
C LYS A 53 9.60 1.61 -2.51
N TYR A 54 9.44 1.60 -3.84
CA TYR A 54 8.23 2.12 -4.50
C TYR A 54 7.02 1.22 -4.25
N PHE A 55 7.22 -0.10 -4.18
CA PHE A 55 6.14 -1.00 -3.79
C PHE A 55 5.62 -0.67 -2.40
N TRP A 56 6.51 -0.56 -1.42
CA TRP A 56 6.14 -0.18 -0.05
C TRP A 56 5.46 1.19 -0.01
N LYS A 57 6.02 2.20 -0.70
CA LYS A 57 5.44 3.55 -0.76
C LYS A 57 4.06 3.61 -1.44
N GLY A 58 3.78 2.71 -2.38
CA GLY A 58 2.49 2.62 -3.07
C GLY A 58 1.34 2.15 -2.19
N LEU A 59 1.65 1.58 -1.01
CA LEU A 59 0.67 1.17 -0.03
C LEU A 59 0.22 2.35 0.84
N LEU A 60 -1.08 2.35 1.17
CA LEU A 60 -1.65 3.27 2.15
C LEU A 60 -0.94 3.19 3.50
N LYS A 61 -0.92 4.28 4.25
CA LYS A 61 -0.29 4.34 5.58
C LYS A 61 -0.89 3.28 6.53
N SER A 62 -2.21 3.15 6.56
CA SER A 62 -2.92 2.14 7.37
C SER A 62 -2.53 0.71 7.00
N THR A 63 -2.47 0.38 5.71
CA THR A 63 -2.01 -0.93 5.22
C THR A 63 -0.56 -1.19 5.60
N ARG A 64 0.33 -0.20 5.44
CA ARG A 64 1.73 -0.33 5.84
C ARG A 64 1.86 -0.60 7.34
N SER A 65 1.17 0.14 8.18
CA SER A 65 1.22 -0.07 9.64
C SER A 65 0.74 -1.48 10.02
N LYS A 66 -0.36 -1.98 9.41
CA LYS A 66 -0.83 -3.36 9.66
C LYS A 66 0.21 -4.41 9.25
N LEU A 67 0.83 -4.23 8.09
CA LEU A 67 1.86 -5.14 7.60
C LEU A 67 3.13 -5.08 8.45
N GLU A 68 3.59 -3.89 8.81
CA GLU A 68 4.77 -3.66 9.64
C GLU A 68 4.61 -4.27 11.03
N SER A 69 3.48 -4.03 11.70
CA SER A 69 3.18 -4.67 12.98
C SER A 69 3.20 -6.19 12.87
N ARG A 70 2.69 -6.75 11.78
CA ARG A 70 2.72 -8.21 11.60
C ARG A 70 4.11 -8.75 11.28
N VAL A 71 4.92 -8.01 10.53
CA VAL A 71 6.33 -8.38 10.29
C VAL A 71 7.10 -8.40 11.61
N LEU A 72 6.96 -7.37 12.44
CA LEU A 72 7.65 -7.27 13.73
C LEU A 72 7.17 -8.32 14.75
N GLN A 73 5.92 -8.78 14.66
CA GLN A 73 5.44 -9.90 15.48
C GLN A 73 6.09 -11.23 15.11
N VAL A 74 6.37 -11.45 13.82
CA VAL A 74 6.98 -12.70 13.33
C VAL A 74 8.50 -12.65 13.51
N ASP A 75 9.09 -11.48 13.32
CA ASP A 75 10.53 -11.26 13.35
C ASP A 75 10.84 -9.91 14.01
N GLN A 76 11.04 -9.95 15.33
CA GLN A 76 11.25 -8.77 16.17
C GLN A 76 12.57 -8.03 15.87
N ASN A 77 13.52 -8.69 15.21
CA ASN A 77 14.82 -8.12 14.83
C ASN A 77 14.83 -7.59 13.39
N SER A 78 13.69 -7.54 12.71
CA SER A 78 13.61 -6.97 11.36
C SER A 78 13.98 -5.49 11.35
N ASP A 79 14.97 -5.13 10.54
CA ASP A 79 15.40 -3.75 10.34
C ASP A 79 14.40 -2.97 9.47
N CYS A 80 13.70 -1.99 10.07
CA CYS A 80 12.78 -1.09 9.37
C CYS A 80 13.49 -0.04 8.48
N SER A 81 14.82 0.07 8.55
CA SER A 81 15.62 1.01 7.74
C SER A 81 15.72 0.57 6.28
N THR A 82 15.55 -0.73 6.01
CA THR A 82 15.64 -1.28 4.66
C THR A 82 14.26 -1.65 4.08
N PRO A 83 14.03 -1.48 2.77
CA PRO A 83 12.78 -1.91 2.15
C PRO A 83 12.61 -3.43 2.26
N TYR A 84 11.48 -3.88 2.81
CA TYR A 84 11.15 -5.29 2.88
C TYR A 84 11.13 -5.96 1.50
N SER A 85 11.50 -7.23 1.44
CA SER A 85 11.35 -8.02 0.21
C SER A 85 9.87 -8.14 -0.16
N MET A 86 9.59 -8.15 -1.47
CA MET A 86 8.21 -8.21 -1.95
C MET A 86 7.53 -9.51 -1.51
N GLU A 87 8.26 -10.61 -1.50
CA GLU A 87 7.81 -11.92 -1.01
C GLU A 87 7.39 -11.86 0.46
N LYS A 88 8.20 -11.25 1.33
CA LYS A 88 7.87 -11.08 2.76
C LYS A 88 6.59 -10.27 2.92
N ILE A 89 6.43 -9.19 2.15
CA ILE A 89 5.20 -8.38 2.19
C ILE A 89 3.99 -9.18 1.69
N ILE A 90 4.11 -9.96 0.61
CA ILE A 90 3.00 -10.76 0.06
C ILE A 90 2.55 -11.83 1.07
N VAL A 91 3.50 -12.55 1.68
CA VAL A 91 3.20 -13.56 2.71
C VAL A 91 2.51 -12.92 3.93
N THR A 92 3.02 -11.76 4.36
CA THR A 92 2.43 -11.00 5.46
C THR A 92 1.02 -10.52 5.11
N ALA A 93 0.82 -9.99 3.91
CA ALA A 93 -0.47 -9.51 3.44
C ALA A 93 -1.50 -10.62 3.36
N LYS A 94 -1.12 -11.83 2.92
CA LYS A 94 -1.98 -13.01 3.03
C LYS A 94 -2.42 -13.21 4.46
N HIS A 95 -1.51 -13.26 5.44
CA HIS A 95 -1.90 -13.46 6.84
C HIS A 95 -2.77 -12.34 7.43
N VAL A 96 -2.53 -11.08 7.02
CA VAL A 96 -3.28 -9.91 7.51
C VAL A 96 -4.69 -9.87 6.92
N PHE A 97 -4.86 -10.22 5.66
CA PHE A 97 -6.13 -10.10 4.94
C PHE A 97 -6.87 -11.43 4.72
N ASP A 98 -6.32 -12.54 5.20
CA ASP A 98 -6.98 -13.84 5.14
C ASP A 98 -8.08 -13.91 6.21
N THR A 99 -9.31 -13.90 5.71
CA THR A 99 -10.57 -14.01 6.47
C THR A 99 -11.03 -15.46 6.60
N SER A 100 -10.26 -16.44 6.12
CA SER A 100 -10.61 -17.87 6.20
C SER A 100 -10.21 -18.52 7.53
N LYS A 101 -9.76 -17.74 8.51
CA LYS A 101 -9.34 -18.27 9.81
C LYS A 101 -10.56 -18.83 10.54
N PHE A 102 -10.42 -20.04 11.07
CA PHE A 102 -11.48 -20.75 11.80
C PHE A 102 -12.05 -19.98 13.00
N TYR A 103 -11.29 -19.02 13.56
CA TYR A 103 -11.69 -18.19 14.70
C TYR A 103 -12.13 -16.77 14.32
N ASP A 104 -12.21 -16.45 13.02
CA ASP A 104 -12.67 -15.15 12.52
C ASP A 104 -14.21 -15.15 12.47
N ASP A 105 -14.84 -15.06 13.64
CA ASP A 105 -16.28 -14.81 13.74
C ASP A 105 -16.49 -13.33 13.42
N ASN A 106 -16.77 -13.04 12.15
CA ASN A 106 -16.66 -11.74 11.49
C ASN A 106 -17.39 -10.58 12.22
N SER A 107 -16.78 -10.07 13.30
CA SER A 107 -17.16 -8.83 13.96
C SER A 107 -16.35 -7.71 13.32
N SER A 108 -16.87 -7.18 12.22
CA SER A 108 -16.23 -6.09 11.50
C SER A 108 -16.14 -4.87 12.41
N GLU A 109 -14.97 -4.63 13.02
CA GLU A 109 -14.59 -3.32 13.53
C GLU A 109 -14.44 -2.37 12.34
N SER A 110 -15.59 -1.82 11.94
CA SER A 110 -15.69 -0.71 11.00
C SER A 110 -14.91 0.44 11.61
N ASN A 111 -13.70 0.67 11.09
CA ASN A 111 -12.94 1.86 11.43
C ASN A 111 -13.76 3.04 10.91
N SER A 112 -14.43 3.72 11.84
CA SER A 112 -15.19 4.93 11.60
C SER A 112 -14.19 6.02 11.22
N ASP A 113 -13.89 6.12 9.92
CA ASP A 113 -13.23 7.29 9.35
C ASP A 113 -14.21 8.46 9.56
N SER A 114 -13.94 9.29 10.55
CA SER A 114 -14.71 10.50 10.83
C SER A 114 -14.50 11.48 9.69
N GLU A 115 -15.45 11.48 8.74
CA GLU A 115 -15.60 12.50 7.72
C GLU A 115 -15.93 13.82 8.43
N SER A 116 -14.93 14.68 8.68
CA SER A 116 -15.20 16.04 9.14
C SER A 116 -15.80 16.83 7.98
N SER A 117 -17.12 16.78 7.86
CA SER A 117 -17.91 17.65 6.99
C SER A 117 -18.09 18.98 7.70
N ASP A 118 -17.21 19.94 7.44
CA ASP A 118 -17.51 21.34 7.74
C ASP A 118 -18.07 21.98 6.47
N GLY A 119 -19.41 21.99 6.40
CA GLY A 119 -20.17 22.58 5.32
C GLY A 119 -20.36 24.07 5.54
N SER A 120 -19.98 24.81 4.50
CA SER A 120 -20.29 26.19 4.10
C SER A 120 -21.33 26.99 4.89
N ASP A 121 -21.09 28.30 5.03
CA ASP A 121 -22.13 29.27 4.68
C ASP A 121 -21.56 30.51 3.97
N SER A 122 -22.23 30.87 2.87
CA SER A 122 -21.93 32.00 2.00
C SER A 122 -22.94 33.09 2.29
N GLU A 123 -22.50 34.29 2.67
CA GLU A 123 -23.38 35.47 2.69
C GLU A 123 -22.85 36.52 1.71
N SER A 124 -23.58 36.65 0.61
CA SER A 124 -23.42 37.68 -0.42
C SER A 124 -24.49 38.73 -0.19
N GLY A 125 -24.12 39.99 0.06
CA GLY A 125 -25.09 41.05 0.32
C GLY A 125 -24.58 42.46 0.02
N SER A 126 -25.04 42.97 -1.14
CA SER A 126 -25.16 44.37 -1.63
C SER A 126 -23.91 45.23 -1.85
#